data_AF-A0AAJ1M2I9-F1
#
_entry.id   AF-A0AAJ1M2I9-F1
#
_cell.length_a   1.000
_cell.length_b   1.000
_cell.length_c   1.000
_cell.angle_alpha   90.00
_cell.angle_beta   90.00
_cell.angle_gamma   90.00
#
_symmetry.space_group_name_H-M   'P 1'
#
loop_
_entity.id
_entity.type
_entity.pdbx_description
1 polymer ?
#
loop_
_entity_poly.entity_id
_entity_poly.type
_entity_poly.pdbx_seq_one_letter_code
_entity_poly.pdbx_strand_id
1 'polypeptide(L)'
;MTNWNLKSFDNLYASLAESAYRDRPNKFPYEQLDPESRKKFDSGKSIEFNFSIDAKDKDGQITKGGGTDLPNGGNVYLQPDNKKLLEDEETGYHAYYVTDTDTINANTHQTYFSIRGSDGFGINLPQIKKGNFKEFNYQDWINNDAAFALTDAIVPQAQYATKGMKEKIAELEEKAAPDAKMDVTAHSLGTMVSVQGLAGLSESELNHVGKAVLFDGPDTTASLKKAGYSDEKLKLLDKKIVYYVNPFDPVSMLNRDKP
;
A
#
# COMPACT_ATOMS: atom_id res chain seq x y z
N MET A 1 5.90 23.40 -9.69
CA MET A 1 4.85 22.97 -8.75
C MET A 1 4.84 21.45 -8.76
N THR A 2 5.46 20.82 -7.76
CA THR A 2 5.52 19.37 -7.60
C THR A 2 4.24 18.88 -6.92
N ASN A 3 3.20 18.60 -7.72
CA ASN A 3 1.92 18.01 -7.31
C ASN A 3 2.01 16.49 -7.01
N TRP A 4 3.15 16.03 -6.49
CA TRP A 4 3.48 14.61 -6.30
C TRP A 4 3.32 14.15 -4.84
N ASN A 5 2.65 14.94 -4.03
CA ASN A 5 2.67 14.76 -2.59
C ASN A 5 1.24 14.89 -2.08
N LEU A 6 0.74 13.83 -1.46
CA LEU A 6 -0.61 13.61 -0.95
C LEU A 6 -0.92 14.52 0.27
N LYS A 7 -0.50 15.79 0.25
CA LYS A 7 -0.40 16.69 1.41
C LYS A 7 -1.72 17.18 2.00
N SER A 8 -2.87 16.66 1.59
CA SER A 8 -4.17 17.01 2.19
C SER A 8 -4.85 15.76 2.76
N PHE A 9 -5.04 15.76 4.08
CA PHE A 9 -5.53 14.62 4.88
C PHE A 9 -7.06 14.49 4.90
N ASP A 10 -7.78 15.11 3.96
CA ASP A 10 -9.24 14.98 3.84
C ASP A 10 -9.66 13.57 3.37
N ASN A 11 -8.69 12.71 3.05
CA ASN A 11 -8.89 11.33 2.63
C ASN A 11 -7.94 10.40 3.42
N LEU A 12 -8.53 9.59 4.31
CA LEU A 12 -7.78 8.65 5.14
C LEU A 12 -6.90 7.70 4.32
N TYR A 13 -7.34 7.23 3.14
CA TYR A 13 -6.53 6.33 2.31
C TYR A 13 -5.25 6.98 1.82
N ALA A 14 -5.32 8.26 1.44
CA ALA A 14 -4.14 9.03 1.01
C ALA A 14 -3.17 9.21 2.19
N SER A 15 -3.70 9.54 3.37
CA SER A 15 -2.91 9.67 4.60
C SER A 15 -2.21 8.38 4.99
N LEU A 16 -2.89 7.24 4.87
CA LEU A 16 -2.33 5.92 5.14
C LEU A 16 -1.27 5.50 4.11
N ALA A 17 -1.50 5.79 2.82
CA ALA A 17 -0.52 5.55 1.75
C ALA A 17 0.73 6.42 1.94
N GLU A 18 0.55 7.69 2.31
CA GLU A 18 1.66 8.58 2.64
C GLU A 18 2.43 8.07 3.86
N SER A 19 1.72 7.67 4.92
CA SER A 19 2.34 7.22 6.19
C SER A 19 3.19 5.95 6.06
N ALA A 20 3.02 5.18 4.99
CA ALA A 20 3.90 4.05 4.68
C ALA A 20 5.33 4.50 4.34
N TYR A 21 5.52 5.75 3.89
CA TYR A 21 6.83 6.30 3.54
C TYR A 21 7.59 6.85 4.74
N ARG A 22 8.90 6.90 4.57
CA ARG A 22 9.80 7.58 5.50
C ARG A 22 9.69 9.10 5.39
N ASP A 23 10.11 9.77 6.45
CA ASP A 23 10.20 11.23 6.56
C ASP A 23 8.86 11.96 6.40
N ARG A 24 7.75 11.25 6.60
CA ARG A 24 6.40 11.83 6.55
C ARG A 24 5.94 12.36 7.92
N PRO A 25 4.97 13.28 7.93
CA PRO A 25 4.42 13.84 9.17
C PRO A 25 3.96 12.76 10.15
N ASN A 26 3.00 11.94 9.72
CA ASN A 26 2.60 10.69 10.38
C ASN A 26 3.23 9.54 9.60
N LYS A 27 4.05 8.72 10.28
CA LYS A 27 4.93 7.74 9.62
C LYS A 27 4.91 6.43 10.38
N PHE A 28 4.71 5.34 9.66
CA PHE A 28 4.70 3.98 10.18
C PHE A 28 6.07 3.29 10.28
N PRO A 29 7.09 3.63 9.47
CA PRO A 29 8.40 2.98 9.57
C PRO A 29 8.96 2.96 10.99
N TYR A 30 9.25 1.75 11.48
CA TYR A 30 9.60 1.47 12.87
C TYR A 30 10.80 2.30 13.36
N GLU A 31 11.80 2.45 12.51
CA GLU A 31 13.03 3.19 12.76
C GLU A 31 12.79 4.68 13.00
N GLN A 32 11.64 5.22 12.57
CA GLN A 32 11.28 6.63 12.71
C GLN A 32 10.16 6.89 13.73
N LEU A 33 9.67 5.85 14.39
CA LEU A 33 8.80 5.99 15.55
C LEU A 33 9.56 6.62 16.73
N ASP A 34 8.87 7.28 17.64
CA ASP A 34 9.51 7.75 18.87
C ASP A 34 9.88 6.55 19.79
N PRO A 35 10.81 6.73 20.74
CA PRO A 35 11.27 5.63 21.60
C PRO A 35 10.15 4.96 22.42
N GLU A 36 9.12 5.70 22.84
CA GLU A 36 8.02 5.13 23.62
C GLU A 36 7.11 4.27 22.73
N SER A 37 6.80 4.76 21.53
CA SER A 37 6.06 4.02 20.52
C SER A 37 6.77 2.74 20.12
N ARG A 38 8.09 2.77 19.88
CA ARG A 38 8.86 1.54 19.62
C ARG A 38 8.76 0.54 20.76
N LYS A 39 8.93 0.98 22.01
CA LYS A 39 8.80 0.11 23.18
C LYS A 39 7.40 -0.51 23.30
N LYS A 40 6.34 0.25 22.96
CA LYS A 40 4.97 -0.29 22.90
C LYS A 40 4.85 -1.35 21.80
N PHE A 41 5.34 -1.05 20.60
CA PHE A 41 5.30 -1.95 19.45
C PHE A 41 6.06 -3.26 19.72
N ASP A 42 7.28 -3.17 20.29
CA ASP A 42 8.10 -4.31 20.69
C ASP A 42 7.44 -5.17 21.77
N SER A 43 6.54 -4.58 22.57
CA SER A 43 5.73 -5.30 23.57
C SER A 43 4.48 -5.96 22.98
N GLY A 44 4.30 -5.90 21.65
CA GLY A 44 3.16 -6.46 20.93
C GLY A 44 1.89 -5.61 21.01
N LYS A 45 2.01 -4.32 21.35
CA LYS A 45 0.88 -3.38 21.40
C LYS A 45 0.85 -2.50 20.16
N SER A 46 -0.34 -2.09 19.75
CA SER A 46 -0.50 -1.15 18.67
C SER A 46 -0.08 0.27 19.05
N ILE A 47 0.13 1.11 18.04
CA ILE A 47 0.40 2.55 18.18
C ILE A 47 -0.75 3.32 17.56
N GLU A 48 -1.31 4.26 18.30
CA GLU A 48 -2.37 5.15 17.82
C GLU A 48 -1.80 6.25 16.90
N PHE A 49 -2.46 6.46 15.78
CA PHE A 49 -2.24 7.57 14.86
C PHE A 49 -3.56 8.32 14.69
N ASN A 50 -3.49 9.65 14.77
CA ASN A 50 -4.65 10.52 14.57
C ASN A 50 -4.43 11.43 13.35
N PHE A 51 -5.22 11.21 12.30
CA PHE A 51 -5.17 11.96 11.05
C PHE A 51 -6.12 13.17 11.02
N SER A 52 -6.92 13.38 12.06
CA SER A 52 -7.78 14.58 12.19
C SER A 52 -7.01 15.83 12.62
N ILE A 53 -5.80 15.66 13.16
CA ILE A 53 -4.97 16.74 13.70
C ILE A 53 -3.76 17.04 12.82
N ASP A 54 -3.26 18.27 12.93
CA ASP A 54 -2.05 18.71 12.23
C ASP A 54 -0.80 17.96 12.73
N ALA A 55 0.11 17.63 11.82
CA ALA A 55 1.39 17.00 12.10
C ALA A 55 2.53 17.74 11.39
N LYS A 56 3.77 17.51 11.82
CA LYS A 56 4.98 18.10 11.20
C LYS A 56 5.91 17.02 10.68
N ASP A 57 6.43 17.21 9.46
CA ASP A 57 7.52 16.37 8.95
C ASP A 57 8.90 16.78 9.52
N LYS A 58 9.95 16.09 9.06
CA LYS A 58 11.34 16.35 9.46
C LYS A 58 11.85 17.75 9.11
N ASP A 59 11.26 18.39 8.10
CA ASP A 59 11.65 19.70 7.60
C ASP A 59 10.78 20.82 8.22
N GLY A 60 9.87 20.46 9.14
CA GLY A 60 8.98 21.36 9.86
C GLY A 60 7.73 21.77 9.06
N GLN A 61 7.47 21.13 7.92
CA GLN A 61 6.26 21.37 7.15
C GLN A 61 5.03 20.82 7.89
N ILE A 62 4.02 21.68 8.05
CA ILE A 62 2.78 21.35 8.74
C ILE A 62 1.78 20.77 7.74
N THR A 63 1.15 19.66 8.10
CA THR A 63 -0.05 19.14 7.43
C THR A 63 -1.28 19.83 7.98
N LYS A 64 -2.31 19.93 7.13
CA LYS A 64 -3.66 20.22 7.63
C LYS A 64 -4.32 18.90 7.94
N GLY A 65 -4.69 18.67 9.20
CA GLY A 65 -5.49 17.51 9.59
C GLY A 65 -6.82 17.49 8.85
N GLY A 66 -7.36 16.29 8.62
CA GLY A 66 -8.61 16.11 7.86
C GLY A 66 -9.89 16.48 8.60
N GLY A 67 -9.78 17.01 9.82
CA GLY A 67 -10.93 17.33 10.67
C GLY A 67 -11.67 16.09 11.20
N THR A 68 -12.89 16.28 11.69
CA THR A 68 -13.66 15.25 12.40
C THR A 68 -14.46 14.29 11.50
N ASP A 69 -14.53 14.58 10.20
CA ASP A 69 -15.39 13.84 9.25
C ASP A 69 -14.71 12.58 8.67
N LEU A 70 -13.50 12.26 9.15
CA LEU A 70 -12.78 11.05 8.78
C LEU A 70 -13.39 9.80 9.45
N PRO A 71 -13.27 8.62 8.81
CA PRO A 71 -13.62 7.35 9.45
C PRO A 71 -12.94 7.22 10.82
N ASN A 72 -13.68 6.74 11.81
CA ASN A 72 -13.23 6.63 13.21
C ASN A 72 -12.64 7.94 13.79
N GLY A 73 -13.13 9.10 13.33
CA GLY A 73 -12.61 10.41 13.73
C GLY A 73 -11.14 10.63 13.33
N GLY A 74 -10.63 9.88 12.34
CA GLY A 74 -9.25 9.90 11.90
C GLY A 74 -8.29 9.06 12.75
N ASN A 75 -8.78 8.38 13.79
CA ASN A 75 -7.96 7.51 14.63
C ASN A 75 -7.80 6.12 14.00
N VAL A 76 -6.57 5.63 13.95
CA VAL A 76 -6.24 4.26 13.58
C VAL A 76 -5.12 3.73 14.47
N TYR A 77 -4.99 2.42 14.51
CA TYR A 77 -4.00 1.73 15.34
C TYR A 77 -3.09 0.89 14.48
N LEU A 78 -1.82 1.26 14.39
CA LEU A 78 -0.78 0.50 13.71
C LEU A 78 -0.51 -0.79 14.48
N GLN A 79 -0.78 -1.93 13.85
CA GLN A 79 -0.65 -3.25 14.44
C GLN A 79 0.79 -3.79 14.28
N PRO A 80 1.33 -4.49 15.29
CA PRO A 80 2.65 -5.13 15.19
C PRO A 80 2.66 -6.29 14.21
N ASP A 81 3.78 -6.46 13.50
CA ASP A 81 4.02 -7.58 12.59
C ASP A 81 4.77 -8.72 13.28
N ASN A 82 4.09 -9.40 14.19
CA ASN A 82 4.68 -10.49 14.98
C ASN A 82 5.16 -11.68 14.13
N LYS A 83 4.59 -11.86 12.93
CA LYS A 83 4.92 -12.96 12.01
C LYS A 83 5.94 -12.58 10.95
N LYS A 84 6.39 -11.31 10.90
CA LYS A 84 7.34 -10.77 9.92
C LYS A 84 6.89 -11.03 8.47
N LEU A 85 5.63 -10.69 8.17
CA LEU A 85 5.02 -10.88 6.85
C LEU A 85 4.77 -9.58 6.10
N LEU A 86 5.00 -8.44 6.74
CA LEU A 86 4.78 -7.11 6.19
C LEU A 86 6.09 -6.45 5.74
N GLU A 87 7.21 -7.16 5.82
CA GLU A 87 8.50 -6.68 5.34
C GLU A 87 9.32 -7.83 4.77
N ASP A 88 10.04 -7.56 3.69
CA ASP A 88 11.05 -8.44 3.13
C ASP A 88 12.20 -7.59 2.57
N GLU A 89 13.35 -7.63 3.26
CA GLU A 89 14.51 -6.80 2.94
C GLU A 89 15.09 -7.11 1.56
N GLU A 90 15.06 -8.39 1.14
CA GLU A 90 15.62 -8.86 -0.12
C GLU A 90 14.89 -8.25 -1.32
N THR A 91 13.56 -8.20 -1.27
CA THR A 91 12.73 -7.61 -2.33
C THR A 91 12.43 -6.12 -2.09
N GLY A 92 12.79 -5.59 -0.93
CA GLY A 92 12.42 -4.23 -0.51
C GLY A 92 10.92 -4.03 -0.33
N TYR A 93 10.17 -5.10 -0.12
CA TYR A 93 8.73 -5.03 0.18
C TYR A 93 8.53 -4.51 1.61
N HIS A 94 7.68 -3.49 1.75
CA HIS A 94 7.22 -3.02 3.06
C HIS A 94 5.72 -2.70 2.98
N ALA A 95 5.00 -3.16 3.99
CA ALA A 95 3.60 -2.90 4.21
C ALA A 95 3.33 -2.64 5.68
N TYR A 96 2.16 -2.09 5.96
CA TYR A 96 1.72 -1.73 7.29
C TYR A 96 0.24 -2.08 7.42
N TYR A 97 -0.12 -2.63 8.57
CA TYR A 97 -1.50 -2.99 8.85
C TYR A 97 -2.03 -2.12 9.98
N VAL A 98 -3.11 -1.39 9.71
CA VAL A 98 -3.75 -0.50 10.68
C VAL A 98 -5.22 -0.86 10.85
N THR A 99 -5.78 -0.61 12.02
CA THR A 99 -7.13 -1.02 12.41
C THR A 99 -7.89 0.13 13.07
N ASP A 100 -9.23 0.04 13.10
CA ASP A 100 -10.11 0.97 13.81
C ASP A 100 -10.15 0.75 15.34
N THR A 101 -9.64 -0.38 15.82
CA THR A 101 -9.48 -0.72 17.24
C THR A 101 -8.02 -0.96 17.61
N ASP A 102 -7.66 -0.79 18.88
CA ASP A 102 -6.28 -0.98 19.36
C ASP A 102 -5.78 -2.43 19.24
N THR A 103 -6.69 -3.38 19.32
CA THR A 103 -6.51 -4.82 19.19
C THR A 103 -7.59 -5.36 18.26
N ILE A 104 -7.25 -6.36 17.45
CA ILE A 104 -8.25 -7.00 16.58
C ILE A 104 -9.18 -7.85 17.46
N ASN A 105 -10.45 -7.47 17.53
CA ASN A 105 -11.46 -8.06 18.38
C ASN A 105 -12.87 -7.88 17.78
N ALA A 106 -13.91 -8.35 18.46
CA ALA A 106 -15.28 -8.36 17.94
C ALA A 106 -15.88 -6.96 17.63
N ASN A 107 -15.20 -5.86 18.00
CA ASN A 107 -15.58 -4.49 17.63
C ASN A 107 -14.75 -3.92 16.46
N THR A 108 -13.80 -4.70 15.92
CA THR A 108 -13.03 -4.32 14.73
C THR A 108 -13.92 -4.50 13.51
N HIS A 109 -14.23 -3.42 12.80
CA HIS A 109 -15.04 -3.45 11.59
C HIS A 109 -14.24 -3.02 10.35
N GLN A 110 -13.26 -2.15 10.50
CA GLN A 110 -12.47 -1.63 9.39
C GLN A 110 -10.98 -1.71 9.67
N THR A 111 -10.26 -2.29 8.71
CA THR A 111 -8.80 -2.38 8.73
C THR A 111 -8.24 -1.94 7.39
N TYR A 112 -6.94 -1.63 7.36
CA TYR A 112 -6.27 -1.13 6.17
C TYR A 112 -4.90 -1.75 6.03
N PHE A 113 -4.60 -2.23 4.83
CA PHE A 113 -3.32 -2.76 4.41
C PHE A 113 -2.65 -1.72 3.52
N SER A 114 -1.66 -1.00 4.06
CA SER A 114 -0.93 0.06 3.36
C SER A 114 0.38 -0.48 2.81
N ILE A 115 0.60 -0.42 1.49
CA ILE A 115 1.82 -0.93 0.85
C ILE A 115 2.67 0.25 0.39
N ARG A 116 3.93 0.28 0.84
CA ARG A 116 4.89 1.33 0.48
C ARG A 116 5.31 1.19 -0.99
N GLY A 117 5.37 2.30 -1.72
CA GLY A 117 6.08 2.35 -2.99
C GLY A 117 7.59 2.57 -2.82
N SER A 118 8.28 2.93 -3.90
CA SER A 118 9.72 3.19 -3.86
C SER A 118 10.06 4.54 -3.20
N ASP A 119 11.06 4.56 -2.32
CA ASP A 119 11.64 5.79 -1.74
C ASP A 119 12.53 6.57 -2.73
N GLY A 120 12.90 5.96 -3.85
CA GLY A 120 13.81 6.51 -4.84
C GLY A 120 13.37 6.12 -6.24
N PHE A 121 12.52 6.94 -6.84
CA PHE A 121 12.17 6.75 -8.24
C PHE A 121 13.09 7.55 -9.15
N GLY A 122 13.90 6.83 -9.92
CA GLY A 122 14.72 7.36 -11.00
C GLY A 122 14.34 6.74 -12.33
N ILE A 123 13.08 6.91 -12.79
CA ILE A 123 12.79 6.55 -14.19
C ILE A 123 13.56 7.49 -15.11
N ASN A 124 14.63 6.94 -15.68
CA ASN A 124 15.29 7.49 -16.85
C ASN A 124 14.86 6.65 -18.07
N LEU A 125 13.62 6.86 -18.53
CA LEU A 125 13.03 6.22 -19.71
C LEU A 125 13.99 6.10 -20.91
N PRO A 126 14.81 7.12 -21.25
CA PRO A 126 15.83 7.02 -22.30
C PRO A 126 16.96 6.00 -22.07
N GLN A 127 17.33 5.72 -20.81
CA GLN A 127 18.35 4.72 -20.48
C GLN A 127 17.78 3.31 -20.37
N ILE A 128 16.52 3.17 -19.94
CA ILE A 128 15.77 1.90 -19.91
C ILE A 128 15.60 1.31 -21.32
N LYS A 129 15.54 2.13 -22.38
CA LYS A 129 15.49 1.64 -23.78
C LYS A 129 16.85 1.16 -24.33
N LYS A 130 17.95 1.34 -23.59
CA LYS A 130 19.32 1.02 -24.04
C LYS A 130 19.98 -0.14 -23.28
N GLY A 131 19.36 -0.64 -22.21
CA GLY A 131 19.90 -1.72 -21.38
C GLY A 131 19.44 -3.12 -21.82
N ASN A 132 20.26 -4.14 -21.52
CA ASN A 132 19.97 -5.55 -21.77
C ASN A 132 19.42 -6.17 -20.47
N PHE A 133 18.12 -6.01 -20.21
CA PHE A 133 17.46 -6.42 -18.95
C PHE A 133 17.04 -7.89 -18.99
N LYS A 134 18.00 -8.80 -18.82
CA LYS A 134 17.70 -10.24 -18.75
C LYS A 134 17.52 -10.80 -17.34
N GLU A 135 17.85 -10.06 -16.29
CA GLU A 135 17.84 -10.60 -14.92
C GLU A 135 17.29 -9.57 -13.93
N PHE A 136 16.29 -10.01 -13.14
CA PHE A 136 15.72 -9.24 -12.03
C PHE A 136 16.81 -8.97 -10.98
N ASN A 137 16.93 -7.72 -10.53
CA ASN A 137 17.83 -7.33 -9.43
C ASN A 137 16.98 -6.95 -8.22
N TYR A 138 17.16 -7.70 -7.13
CA TYR A 138 16.26 -7.77 -5.98
C TYR A 138 16.23 -6.50 -5.12
N GLN A 139 17.33 -5.74 -5.07
CA GLN A 139 17.41 -4.48 -4.28
C GLN A 139 17.11 -3.21 -5.09
N ASP A 140 16.91 -3.32 -6.40
CA ASP A 140 16.80 -2.18 -7.30
C ASP A 140 15.39 -2.07 -7.89
N TRP A 141 14.54 -1.29 -7.22
CA TRP A 141 13.21 -0.96 -7.71
C TRP A 141 13.26 -0.46 -9.17
N ILE A 142 14.29 0.28 -9.60
CA ILE A 142 14.44 0.78 -10.98
C ILE A 142 14.52 -0.37 -12.01
N ASN A 143 15.13 -1.50 -11.68
CA ASN A 143 15.23 -2.64 -12.59
C ASN A 143 13.98 -3.53 -12.58
N ASN A 144 13.31 -3.68 -11.43
CA ASN A 144 11.99 -4.34 -11.36
C ASN A 144 10.92 -3.49 -12.05
N ASP A 145 11.02 -2.17 -11.96
CA ASP A 145 10.23 -1.17 -12.66
C ASP A 145 10.46 -1.26 -14.16
N ALA A 146 11.71 -1.42 -14.61
CA ALA A 146 12.03 -1.67 -16.01
C ALA A 146 11.47 -3.02 -16.48
N ALA A 147 11.56 -4.08 -15.69
CA ALA A 147 10.99 -5.38 -16.05
C ALA A 147 9.45 -5.33 -16.14
N PHE A 148 8.75 -4.68 -15.20
CA PHE A 148 7.31 -4.47 -15.29
C PHE A 148 6.95 -3.56 -16.48
N ALA A 149 7.60 -2.39 -16.61
CA ALA A 149 7.35 -1.43 -17.68
C ALA A 149 7.67 -1.96 -19.09
N LEU A 150 8.65 -2.87 -19.22
CA LEU A 150 9.06 -3.42 -20.51
C LEU A 150 8.44 -4.78 -20.83
N THR A 151 8.04 -5.55 -19.81
CA THR A 151 7.64 -6.96 -20.00
C THR A 151 6.33 -7.35 -19.33
N ASP A 152 5.63 -6.45 -18.65
CA ASP A 152 4.38 -6.76 -17.94
C ASP A 152 4.54 -7.90 -16.90
N ALA A 153 5.71 -8.07 -16.29
CA ALA A 153 5.95 -9.14 -15.31
C ALA A 153 5.21 -8.91 -13.99
N ILE A 154 4.84 -9.98 -13.28
CA ILE A 154 4.44 -9.90 -11.87
C ILE A 154 5.70 -9.59 -11.05
N VAL A 155 5.63 -8.60 -10.18
CA VAL A 155 6.80 -8.20 -9.38
C VAL A 155 6.98 -9.13 -8.19
N PRO A 156 8.23 -9.41 -7.77
CA PRO A 156 8.52 -10.33 -6.66
C PRO A 156 7.78 -9.99 -5.37
N GLN A 157 7.56 -8.71 -5.08
CA GLN A 157 6.90 -8.19 -3.88
C GLN A 157 5.41 -8.63 -3.79
N ALA A 158 4.76 -8.92 -4.92
CA ALA A 158 3.34 -9.26 -4.96
C ALA A 158 3.01 -10.55 -4.19
N GLN A 159 3.92 -11.53 -4.17
CA GLN A 159 3.72 -12.77 -3.42
C GLN A 159 3.73 -12.53 -1.90
N TYR A 160 4.57 -11.61 -1.43
CA TYR A 160 4.65 -11.23 -0.01
C TYR A 160 3.41 -10.44 0.40
N ALA A 161 2.96 -9.51 -0.44
CA ALA A 161 1.69 -8.82 -0.27
C ALA A 161 0.51 -9.80 -0.18
N THR A 162 0.47 -10.80 -1.07
CA THR A 162 -0.54 -11.87 -1.02
C THR A 162 -0.48 -12.61 0.32
N LYS A 163 0.70 -13.05 0.75
CA LYS A 163 0.89 -13.79 2.00
C LYS A 163 0.46 -12.98 3.23
N GLY A 164 0.86 -11.71 3.30
CA GLY A 164 0.47 -10.79 4.38
C GLY A 164 -1.03 -10.56 4.42
N MET A 165 -1.67 -10.32 3.26
CA MET A 165 -3.11 -10.15 3.16
C MET A 165 -3.89 -11.39 3.59
N LYS A 166 -3.46 -12.60 3.18
CA LYS A 166 -4.09 -13.86 3.61
C LYS A 166 -4.04 -14.06 5.12
N GLU A 167 -2.88 -13.80 5.71
CA GLU A 167 -2.72 -13.88 7.16
C GLU A 167 -3.66 -12.89 7.88
N LYS A 168 -3.74 -11.65 7.40
CA LYS A 168 -4.62 -10.64 8.02
C LYS A 168 -6.10 -10.93 7.82
N ILE A 169 -6.50 -11.49 6.68
CA ILE A 169 -7.87 -11.97 6.47
C ILE A 169 -8.19 -13.10 7.46
N ALA A 170 -7.30 -14.09 7.63
CA ALA A 170 -7.52 -15.18 8.59
C ALA A 170 -7.64 -14.66 10.04
N GLU A 171 -6.82 -13.66 10.42
CA GLU A 171 -6.92 -13.01 11.73
C GLU A 171 -8.25 -12.27 11.92
N LEU A 172 -8.78 -11.63 10.88
CA LEU A 172 -10.11 -11.01 10.92
C LEU A 172 -11.22 -12.05 11.05
N GLU A 173 -11.17 -13.14 10.27
CA GLU A 173 -12.15 -14.23 10.35
C GLU A 173 -12.22 -14.88 11.74
N GLU A 174 -11.08 -14.95 12.44
CA GLU A 174 -10.98 -15.53 13.78
C GLU A 174 -11.49 -14.59 14.88
N LYS A 175 -11.14 -13.30 14.80
CA LYS A 175 -11.22 -12.38 15.96
C LYS A 175 -12.14 -11.19 15.77
N ALA A 176 -12.36 -10.74 14.54
CA ALA A 176 -13.03 -9.48 14.24
C ALA A 176 -14.56 -9.61 14.19
N ALA A 177 -15.26 -8.49 13.97
CA ALA A 177 -16.68 -8.53 13.66
C ALA A 177 -16.93 -9.31 12.35
N PRO A 178 -18.06 -10.02 12.20
CA PRO A 178 -18.34 -10.80 10.99
C PRO A 178 -18.41 -9.99 9.69
N ASP A 179 -18.70 -8.70 9.79
CA ASP A 179 -18.75 -7.76 8.67
C ASP A 179 -17.41 -7.04 8.43
N ALA A 180 -16.38 -7.33 9.22
CA ALA A 180 -15.10 -6.66 9.14
C ALA A 180 -14.48 -6.72 7.73
N LYS A 181 -13.88 -5.60 7.32
CA LYS A 181 -13.20 -5.47 6.02
C LYS A 181 -11.76 -5.04 6.17
N MET A 182 -10.96 -5.50 5.22
CA MET A 182 -9.62 -5.00 4.95
C MET A 182 -9.64 -4.20 3.67
N ASP A 183 -9.42 -2.90 3.78
CA ASP A 183 -9.15 -2.09 2.60
C ASP A 183 -7.65 -2.09 2.29
N VAL A 184 -7.29 -1.85 1.03
CA VAL A 184 -5.90 -1.74 0.60
C VAL A 184 -5.65 -0.31 0.15
N THR A 185 -4.50 0.26 0.49
CA THR A 185 -4.10 1.58 0.01
C THR A 185 -2.62 1.61 -0.33
N ALA A 186 -2.29 2.34 -1.39
CA ALA A 186 -0.91 2.51 -1.80
C ALA A 186 -0.76 3.71 -2.72
N HIS A 187 0.47 4.17 -2.85
CA HIS A 187 0.87 5.22 -3.76
C HIS A 187 2.02 4.76 -4.67
N SER A 188 2.10 5.32 -5.87
CA SER A 188 3.15 5.06 -6.84
C SER A 188 3.26 3.54 -7.11
N LEU A 189 4.46 2.97 -7.06
CA LEU A 189 4.69 1.56 -7.36
C LEU A 189 4.10 0.58 -6.34
N GLY A 190 3.76 1.05 -5.12
CA GLY A 190 3.05 0.23 -4.14
C GLY A 190 1.67 -0.21 -4.66
N THR A 191 1.08 0.54 -5.59
CA THR A 191 -0.21 0.21 -6.22
C THR A 191 -0.12 -1.05 -7.08
N MET A 192 0.98 -1.25 -7.81
CA MET A 192 1.20 -2.44 -8.62
C MET A 192 1.32 -3.68 -7.73
N VAL A 193 2.11 -3.57 -6.67
CA VAL A 193 2.26 -4.63 -5.65
C VAL A 193 0.91 -4.96 -5.04
N SER A 194 0.10 -3.93 -4.75
CA SER A 194 -1.26 -4.09 -4.19
C SER A 194 -2.18 -4.87 -5.14
N VAL A 195 -2.28 -4.47 -6.40
CA VAL A 195 -3.19 -5.13 -7.36
C VAL A 195 -2.73 -6.55 -7.67
N GLN A 196 -1.43 -6.76 -7.91
CA GLN A 196 -0.89 -8.09 -8.15
C GLN A 196 -1.00 -9.00 -6.92
N GLY A 197 -0.87 -8.44 -5.70
CA GLY A 197 -1.12 -9.17 -4.47
C GLY A 197 -2.59 -9.57 -4.29
N LEU A 198 -3.52 -8.66 -4.58
CA LEU A 198 -4.97 -8.94 -4.55
C LEU A 198 -5.36 -10.02 -5.58
N ALA A 199 -4.68 -10.05 -6.73
CA ALA A 199 -4.89 -11.08 -7.73
C ALA A 199 -4.54 -12.48 -7.19
N GLY A 200 -3.56 -12.60 -6.29
CA GLY A 200 -3.17 -13.85 -5.63
C GLY A 200 -4.16 -14.38 -4.58
N LEU A 201 -5.17 -13.60 -4.19
CA LEU A 201 -6.23 -14.04 -3.28
C LEU A 201 -7.26 -14.91 -4.02
N SER A 202 -7.92 -15.81 -3.30
CA SER A 202 -9.12 -16.53 -3.75
C SER A 202 -10.34 -15.59 -3.79
N GLU A 203 -11.45 -16.05 -4.38
CA GLU A 203 -12.70 -15.27 -4.37
C GLU A 203 -13.26 -15.06 -2.96
N SER A 204 -13.16 -16.07 -2.08
CA SER A 204 -13.60 -15.95 -0.67
C SER A 204 -12.72 -14.97 0.12
N GLU A 205 -11.40 -15.01 -0.08
CA GLU A 205 -10.47 -14.05 0.52
C GLU A 205 -10.77 -12.62 0.01
N LEU A 206 -11.06 -12.43 -1.29
CA LEU A 206 -11.45 -11.14 -1.85
C LEU A 206 -12.77 -10.58 -1.29
N ASN A 207 -13.66 -11.41 -0.74
CA ASN A 207 -14.89 -10.94 -0.09
C ASN A 207 -14.61 -10.23 1.24
N HIS A 208 -13.46 -10.48 1.87
CA HIS A 208 -12.98 -9.75 3.05
C HIS A 208 -12.30 -8.44 2.68
N VAL A 209 -11.96 -8.25 1.41
CA VAL A 209 -11.45 -6.97 0.90
C VAL A 209 -12.62 -6.04 0.62
N GLY A 210 -12.65 -4.87 1.28
CA GLY A 210 -13.67 -3.86 1.03
C GLY A 210 -13.44 -3.18 -0.32
N LYS A 211 -12.37 -2.39 -0.39
CA LYS A 211 -11.86 -1.73 -1.61
C LYS A 211 -10.34 -1.56 -1.56
N ALA A 212 -9.75 -1.33 -2.73
CA ALA A 212 -8.37 -0.92 -2.88
C ALA A 212 -8.33 0.50 -3.45
N VAL A 213 -7.82 1.47 -2.70
CA VAL A 213 -7.74 2.88 -3.11
C VAL A 213 -6.29 3.21 -3.44
N LEU A 214 -6.01 3.45 -4.71
CA LEU A 214 -4.66 3.47 -5.26
C LEU A 214 -4.35 4.83 -5.88
N PHE A 215 -3.21 5.42 -5.52
CA PHE A 215 -2.83 6.77 -5.92
C PHE A 215 -1.63 6.75 -6.86
N ASP A 216 -1.76 7.42 -8.02
CA ASP A 216 -0.66 7.71 -8.95
C ASP A 216 0.16 6.47 -9.35
N GLY A 217 -0.58 5.38 -9.61
CA GLY A 217 -0.05 4.04 -9.88
C GLY A 217 -0.24 3.56 -11.31
N PRO A 218 0.66 2.68 -11.82
CA PRO A 218 0.56 2.17 -13.19
C PRO A 218 -0.65 1.25 -13.40
N ASP A 219 -1.01 1.02 -14.67
CA ASP A 219 -1.98 -0.01 -15.04
C ASP A 219 -1.34 -1.41 -15.04
N THR A 220 -1.94 -2.35 -14.30
CA THR A 220 -1.45 -3.72 -14.15
C THR A 220 -2.18 -4.75 -15.02
N THR A 221 -3.15 -4.33 -15.82
CA THR A 221 -4.04 -5.22 -16.57
C THR A 221 -3.27 -6.18 -17.49
N ALA A 222 -2.31 -5.66 -18.27
CA ALA A 222 -1.48 -6.48 -19.16
C ALA A 222 -0.67 -7.52 -18.38
N SER A 223 -0.15 -7.13 -17.22
CA SER A 223 0.64 -8.00 -16.36
C SER A 223 -0.16 -9.15 -15.79
N LEU A 224 -1.37 -8.88 -15.31
CA LEU A 224 -2.26 -9.92 -14.82
C LEU A 224 -2.69 -10.89 -15.93
N LYS A 225 -3.00 -10.39 -17.13
CA LYS A 225 -3.33 -11.23 -18.28
C LYS A 225 -2.16 -12.13 -18.68
N LYS A 226 -0.96 -11.58 -18.73
CA LYS A 226 0.26 -12.33 -19.04
C LYS A 226 0.54 -13.42 -18.00
N ALA A 227 0.25 -13.16 -16.74
CA ALA A 227 0.36 -14.13 -15.65
C ALA A 227 -0.72 -15.23 -15.68
N GLY A 228 -1.70 -15.14 -16.59
CA GLY A 228 -2.74 -16.16 -16.76
C GLY A 228 -3.99 -15.97 -15.88
N TYR A 229 -4.17 -14.81 -15.26
CA TYR A 229 -5.43 -14.51 -14.55
C TYR A 229 -6.59 -14.35 -15.55
N SER A 230 -7.74 -14.93 -15.22
CA SER A 230 -8.91 -14.93 -16.10
C SER A 230 -9.61 -13.56 -16.15
N ASP A 231 -10.41 -13.34 -17.19
CA ASP A 231 -11.20 -12.11 -17.31
C ASP A 231 -12.24 -11.96 -16.18
N GLU A 232 -12.75 -13.06 -15.63
CA GLU A 232 -13.63 -13.04 -14.44
C GLU A 232 -12.89 -12.52 -13.22
N LYS A 233 -11.66 -13.00 -13.00
CA LYS A 233 -10.81 -12.53 -11.90
C LYS A 233 -10.50 -11.03 -12.05
N LEU A 234 -10.19 -10.58 -13.26
CA LEU A 234 -9.96 -9.16 -13.53
C LEU A 234 -11.20 -8.31 -13.25
N LYS A 235 -12.40 -8.76 -13.67
CA LYS A 235 -13.66 -8.07 -13.36
C LYS A 235 -13.97 -8.01 -11.86
N LEU A 236 -13.58 -9.04 -11.10
CA LEU A 236 -13.73 -9.02 -9.64
C LEU A 236 -12.80 -8.00 -9.00
N LEU A 237 -11.56 -7.91 -9.45
CA LEU A 237 -10.60 -6.91 -8.98
C LEU A 237 -11.04 -5.49 -9.34
N ASP A 238 -11.51 -5.27 -10.57
CA ASP A 238 -12.01 -3.98 -11.07
C ASP A 238 -13.13 -3.40 -10.20
N LYS A 239 -14.05 -4.25 -9.71
CA LYS A 239 -15.11 -3.84 -8.76
C LYS A 239 -14.60 -3.36 -7.40
N LYS A 240 -13.38 -3.73 -7.03
CA LYS A 240 -12.76 -3.41 -5.74
C LYS A 240 -11.80 -2.24 -5.84
N ILE A 241 -11.19 -2.04 -7.00
CA ILE A 241 -10.09 -1.09 -7.18
C ILE A 241 -10.62 0.28 -7.61
N VAL A 242 -10.16 1.32 -6.93
CA VAL A 242 -10.36 2.71 -7.29
C VAL A 242 -8.99 3.35 -7.51
N TYR A 243 -8.74 3.81 -8.72
CA TYR A 243 -7.53 4.54 -9.08
C TYR A 243 -7.77 6.05 -9.05
N TYR A 244 -6.93 6.77 -8.31
CA TYR A 244 -6.73 8.21 -8.45
C TYR A 244 -5.46 8.42 -9.26
N VAL A 245 -5.57 8.99 -10.45
CA VAL A 245 -4.46 9.14 -11.39
C VAL A 245 -4.26 10.61 -11.76
N ASN A 246 -3.00 11.05 -11.75
CA ASN A 246 -2.59 12.34 -12.29
C ASN A 246 -2.08 12.17 -13.72
N PRO A 247 -2.75 12.69 -14.76
CA PRO A 247 -2.34 12.51 -16.16
C PRO A 247 -0.96 13.13 -16.50
N PHE A 248 -0.41 13.98 -15.63
CA PHE A 248 0.93 14.54 -15.78
C PHE A 248 2.00 13.77 -14.99
N ASP A 249 1.61 12.75 -14.23
CA ASP A 249 2.52 11.81 -13.58
C ASP A 249 2.84 10.63 -14.54
N PRO A 250 4.09 10.47 -15.01
CA PRO A 250 4.51 9.33 -15.82
C PRO A 250 4.30 7.96 -15.16
N VAL A 251 4.27 7.84 -13.83
CA VAL A 251 4.04 6.55 -13.14
C VAL A 251 2.59 6.12 -13.33
N SER A 252 1.65 7.02 -13.03
CA SER A 252 0.23 6.74 -13.19
C SER A 252 -0.18 6.41 -14.63
N MET A 253 0.54 6.97 -15.60
CA MET A 253 0.30 6.79 -17.03
C MET A 253 1.02 5.59 -17.64
N LEU A 254 1.89 4.92 -16.90
CA LEU A 254 2.60 3.74 -17.39
C LEU A 254 1.60 2.60 -17.68
N ASN A 255 1.74 1.98 -18.85
CA ASN A 255 0.89 0.93 -19.41
C ASN A 255 -0.59 1.31 -19.58
N ARG A 256 -0.92 2.60 -19.43
CA ARG A 256 -2.27 3.14 -19.57
C ARG A 256 -2.48 3.63 -21.01
N ASP A 257 -2.39 2.69 -21.94
CA ASP A 257 -2.34 2.96 -23.40
C ASP A 257 -3.72 3.14 -24.05
N LYS A 258 -4.80 3.03 -23.26
CA LYS A 258 -6.18 3.15 -23.75
C LYS A 258 -6.97 4.11 -22.86
N PRO A 259 -7.78 5.00 -23.45
CA PRO A 259 -8.76 5.78 -22.70
C PRO A 259 -9.77 4.88 -21.99
#